data_AF-A0A377KJG4-F1
#
_entry.id   AF-A0A377KJG4-F1
#
_cell.length_a   1.000
_cell.length_b   1.000
_cell.length_c   1.000
_cell.angle_alpha   90.00
_cell.angle_beta   90.00
_cell.angle_gamma   90.00
#
_symmetry.space_group_name_H-M   'P 1'
#
loop_
_entity.id
_entity.type
_entity.pdbx_description
1 polymer ?
#
loop_
_entity_poly.entity_id
_entity_poly.type
_entity_poly.pdbx_seq_one_letter_code
_entity_poly.pdbx_strand_id
1 'polypeptide(L)'
;MMAVTFLIGAAVFTYPFLANAISNYWDQQRIASYQQRIAKEKDATQKKILEEYQAKNQELAEEWRFLGMGKVKDPFKQAVKNEKGSQKNLYKEHLIGAIYIPKIKVSLPLFNETNDQLLEKGATVLQGSSFPIGGNEMHSVITAHSGMGKKKLFTDLNRLSKEDVFYLDVMGEKLAYKVVEKTVVLPTNVEKLSIKKNQDLVTLVTCTPYSVNTHRLLVTAKRTQMDGSANERIKKTKNYQFWLAVLLSAGALLFLLLFSYFIFRKIKKLKKSKNE
;
A
#
# COMPACT_ATOMS: atom_id res chain seq x y z
N MET A 1 11.03 -17.20 35.77
CA MET A 1 11.52 -17.55 34.42
C MET A 1 10.39 -17.67 33.40
N MET A 2 9.43 -18.58 33.60
CA MET A 2 8.35 -18.88 32.62
C MET A 2 7.43 -17.69 32.25
N ALA A 3 7.12 -16.80 33.21
CA ALA A 3 6.36 -15.58 32.93
C ALA A 3 7.15 -14.56 32.08
N VAL A 4 8.47 -14.46 32.31
CA VAL A 4 9.33 -13.52 31.57
C VAL A 4 9.50 -13.98 30.12
N THR A 5 9.72 -15.27 29.89
CA THR A 5 9.81 -15.85 28.54
C THR A 5 8.50 -15.69 27.77
N PHE A 6 7.36 -15.84 28.43
CA PHE A 6 6.06 -15.60 27.81
C PHE A 6 5.87 -14.13 27.39
N LEU A 7 6.23 -13.17 28.24
CA LEU A 7 6.12 -11.75 27.93
C LEU A 7 7.02 -11.35 26.75
N ILE A 8 8.25 -11.88 26.69
CA ILE A 8 9.16 -11.67 25.55
C ILE A 8 8.54 -12.22 24.27
N GLY A 9 8.01 -13.46 24.30
CA GLY A 9 7.34 -14.05 23.14
C GLY A 9 6.14 -13.24 22.66
N ALA A 10 5.30 -12.75 23.59
CA ALA A 10 4.17 -11.89 23.27
C ALA A 10 4.61 -10.55 22.66
N ALA A 11 5.69 -9.94 23.16
CA ALA A 11 6.24 -8.69 22.60
C ALA A 11 6.75 -8.89 21.16
N VAL A 12 7.50 -9.98 20.91
CA VAL A 12 7.99 -10.31 19.55
C VAL A 12 6.82 -10.58 18.59
N PHE A 13 5.80 -11.32 19.02
CA PHE A 13 4.62 -11.62 18.21
C PHE A 13 3.80 -10.37 17.87
N THR A 14 3.65 -9.45 18.82
CA THR A 14 2.86 -8.22 18.62
C THR A 14 3.59 -7.13 17.84
N TYR A 15 4.93 -7.17 17.77
CA TYR A 15 5.75 -6.15 17.11
C TYR A 15 5.32 -5.83 15.66
N PRO A 16 5.13 -6.80 14.74
CA PRO A 16 4.77 -6.49 13.35
C PRO A 16 3.43 -5.76 13.22
N PHE A 17 2.47 -6.07 14.10
CA PHE A 17 1.17 -5.41 14.12
C PHE A 17 1.27 -3.95 14.59
N LEU A 18 2.04 -3.72 15.65
CA LEU A 18 2.29 -2.37 16.16
C LEU A 18 3.09 -1.53 15.16
N ALA A 19 4.15 -2.09 14.57
CA ALA A 19 4.95 -1.41 13.56
C ALA A 19 4.12 -1.03 12.32
N ASN A 20 3.24 -1.94 11.87
CA ASN A 20 2.34 -1.67 10.75
C ASN A 20 1.29 -0.60 11.09
N ALA A 21 0.74 -0.61 12.31
CA ALA A 21 -0.22 0.40 12.76
C ALA A 21 0.40 1.81 12.86
N ILE A 22 1.59 1.92 13.48
CA ILE A 22 2.34 3.18 13.56
C ILE A 22 2.66 3.69 12.16
N SER A 23 3.16 2.81 11.29
CA SER A 23 3.45 3.14 9.90
C SER A 23 2.23 3.68 9.16
N ASN A 24 1.09 2.99 9.30
CA ASN A 24 -0.15 3.40 8.65
C ASN A 24 -0.66 4.75 9.17
N TYR A 25 -0.50 5.05 10.47
CA TYR A 25 -0.84 6.35 11.03
C TYR A 25 -0.07 7.50 10.35
N TRP A 26 1.26 7.37 10.22
CA TRP A 26 2.08 8.36 9.51
C TRP A 26 1.75 8.46 8.03
N ASP A 27 1.36 7.35 7.40
CA ASP A 27 0.89 7.34 6.01
C ASP A 27 -0.43 8.10 5.86
N GLN A 28 -1.41 7.88 6.74
CA GLN A 28 -2.68 8.62 6.71
C GLN A 28 -2.48 10.11 6.93
N GLN A 29 -1.56 10.51 7.81
CA GLN A 29 -1.22 11.93 8.01
C GLN A 29 -0.62 12.57 6.76
N ARG A 30 0.26 11.86 6.04
CA ARG A 30 0.81 12.34 4.76
C ARG A 30 -0.26 12.47 3.69
N ILE A 31 -1.11 11.46 3.55
CA ILE A 31 -2.22 11.48 2.59
C ILE A 31 -3.17 12.63 2.90
N ALA A 32 -3.55 12.81 4.17
CA ALA A 32 -4.44 13.90 4.59
C ALA A 32 -3.82 15.29 4.32
N SER A 33 -2.54 15.46 4.63
CA SER A 33 -1.82 16.72 4.35
C SER A 33 -1.75 17.01 2.85
N TYR A 34 -1.53 15.97 2.04
CA TYR A 34 -1.54 16.07 0.58
C TYR A 34 -2.93 16.45 0.05
N GLN A 35 -3.99 15.77 0.52
CA GLN A 35 -5.38 16.07 0.12
C GLN A 35 -5.77 17.50 0.49
N GLN A 36 -5.36 17.99 1.67
CA GLN A 36 -5.55 19.39 2.05
C GLN A 36 -4.77 20.36 1.17
N ARG A 37 -3.56 20.02 0.74
CA ARG A 37 -2.76 20.84 -0.17
C ARG A 37 -3.44 20.95 -1.53
N ILE A 38 -3.83 19.81 -2.12
CA ILE A 38 -4.53 19.78 -3.42
C ILE A 38 -5.84 20.56 -3.34
N ALA A 39 -6.62 20.41 -2.27
CA ALA A 39 -7.86 21.17 -2.08
C ALA A 39 -7.66 22.70 -1.90
N LYS A 40 -6.44 23.14 -1.55
CA LYS A 40 -6.09 24.56 -1.39
C LYS A 40 -5.36 25.14 -2.59
N GLU A 41 -4.71 24.30 -3.40
CA GLU A 41 -4.08 24.72 -4.64
C GLU A 41 -5.17 25.24 -5.59
N LYS A 42 -4.87 26.34 -6.28
CA LYS A 42 -5.81 26.89 -7.27
C LYS A 42 -6.02 25.84 -8.36
N ASP A 43 -7.25 25.69 -8.82
CA ASP A 43 -7.63 24.78 -9.90
C ASP A 43 -6.66 24.84 -11.10
N ALA A 44 -6.11 26.02 -11.41
CA ALA A 44 -5.14 26.21 -12.50
C ALA A 44 -3.84 25.38 -12.33
N THR A 45 -3.28 25.26 -11.12
CA THR A 45 -2.04 24.49 -10.90
C THR A 45 -2.30 23.00 -10.98
N GLN A 46 -3.39 22.53 -10.34
CA GLN A 46 -3.80 21.13 -10.40
C GLN A 46 -4.14 20.72 -11.82
N LYS A 47 -4.86 21.57 -12.56
CA LYS A 47 -5.19 21.36 -13.97
C LYS A 47 -3.93 21.23 -14.82
N LYS A 48 -2.93 22.09 -14.61
CA LYS A 48 -1.65 22.02 -15.32
C LYS A 48 -0.91 20.69 -15.09
N ILE A 49 -0.87 20.21 -13.84
CA ILE A 49 -0.25 18.91 -13.51
C ILE A 49 -1.03 17.76 -14.17
N LEU A 50 -2.36 17.82 -14.15
CA LEU A 50 -3.21 16.82 -14.80
C LEU A 50 -3.00 16.81 -16.31
N GLU A 51 -2.93 17.98 -16.96
CA GLU A 51 -2.62 18.14 -18.38
C GLU A 51 -1.24 17.57 -18.71
N GLU A 52 -0.24 17.79 -17.85
CA GLU A 52 1.10 17.20 -18.01
C GLU A 52 1.05 15.66 -17.96
N TYR A 53 0.31 15.07 -17.01
CA TYR A 53 0.15 13.62 -16.94
C TYR A 53 -0.64 13.05 -18.13
N GLN A 54 -1.64 13.79 -18.62
CA GLN A 54 -2.37 13.40 -19.81
C GLN A 54 -1.48 13.40 -21.06
N ALA A 55 -0.68 14.45 -21.26
CA ALA A 55 0.26 14.54 -22.37
C ALA A 55 1.30 13.42 -22.33
N LYS A 56 1.89 13.15 -21.16
CA LYS A 56 2.83 12.02 -20.99
C LYS A 56 2.17 10.66 -21.24
N ASN A 57 0.92 10.48 -20.81
CA ASN A 57 0.18 9.24 -21.08
C ASN A 57 -0.08 9.04 -22.57
N GLN A 58 -0.35 10.10 -23.32
CA GLN A 58 -0.52 10.04 -24.78
C GLN A 58 0.79 9.67 -25.48
N GLU A 59 1.90 10.31 -25.12
CA GLU A 59 3.23 10.00 -25.64
C GLU A 59 3.59 8.53 -25.39
N LEU A 60 3.37 8.04 -24.17
CA LEU A 60 3.57 6.62 -23.83
C LEU A 60 2.67 5.73 -24.68
N ALA A 61 1.38 6.03 -24.83
CA ALA A 61 0.49 5.21 -25.64
C ALA A 61 0.98 5.09 -27.10
N GLU A 62 1.53 6.17 -27.67
CA GLU A 62 2.15 6.16 -29.01
C GLU A 62 3.44 5.35 -29.05
N GLU A 63 4.36 5.60 -28.10
CA GLU A 63 5.63 4.87 -27.98
C GLU A 63 5.39 3.36 -27.90
N TRP A 64 4.42 2.96 -27.07
CA TRP A 64 4.05 1.58 -26.86
C TRP A 64 3.44 0.92 -28.09
N ARG A 65 2.66 1.67 -28.89
CA ARG A 65 2.13 1.19 -30.17
C ARG A 65 3.23 0.99 -31.22
N PHE A 66 4.31 1.76 -31.13
CA PHE A 66 5.39 1.75 -32.12
C PHE A 66 6.57 0.81 -31.77
N LEU A 67 6.99 0.76 -30.49
CA LEU A 67 8.20 0.05 -30.05
C LEU A 67 7.91 -1.25 -29.27
N GLY A 68 6.71 -1.41 -28.72
CA GLY A 68 6.43 -2.45 -27.74
C GLY A 68 7.25 -2.30 -26.45
N MET A 69 6.97 -3.12 -25.44
CA MET A 69 7.59 -2.99 -24.10
C MET A 69 9.05 -3.44 -24.00
N GLY A 70 9.71 -3.77 -25.12
CA GLY A 70 11.01 -4.43 -25.15
C GLY A 70 12.16 -3.68 -24.45
N LYS A 71 11.93 -2.42 -24.03
CA LYS A 71 12.90 -1.59 -23.28
C LYS A 71 12.60 -1.42 -21.79
N VAL A 72 11.45 -1.86 -21.27
CA VAL A 72 11.14 -1.76 -19.83
C VAL A 72 11.93 -2.85 -19.09
N LYS A 73 13.09 -2.47 -18.56
CA LYS A 73 13.90 -3.32 -17.67
C LYS A 73 13.13 -3.56 -16.37
N ASP A 74 13.38 -4.70 -15.70
CA ASP A 74 12.68 -5.13 -14.48
C ASP A 74 12.44 -3.96 -13.49
N PRO A 75 11.15 -3.67 -13.15
CA PRO A 75 10.73 -2.58 -12.26
C PRO A 75 11.50 -2.52 -10.93
N PHE A 76 11.94 -3.67 -10.46
CA PHE A 76 12.56 -3.84 -9.15
C PHE A 76 14.09 -3.74 -9.20
N LYS A 77 14.70 -3.82 -10.39
CA LYS A 77 16.14 -3.56 -10.58
C LYS A 77 16.43 -2.09 -10.86
N GLN A 78 15.43 -1.36 -11.35
CA GLN A 78 15.58 0.01 -11.82
C GLN A 78 15.25 1.07 -10.77
N ALA A 79 14.88 0.67 -9.55
CA ALA A 79 14.77 1.59 -8.44
C ALA A 79 16.03 2.48 -8.42
N VAL A 80 15.84 3.77 -8.71
CA VAL A 80 16.94 4.70 -8.96
C VAL A 80 17.79 4.73 -7.70
N LYS A 81 18.97 4.10 -7.73
CA LYS A 81 19.83 3.93 -6.55
C LYS A 81 20.40 5.24 -5.99
N ASN A 82 20.15 6.38 -6.63
CA ASN A 82 20.84 7.63 -6.33
C ASN A 82 19.95 8.86 -6.50
N GLU A 83 18.94 9.04 -5.65
CA GLU A 83 18.40 10.38 -5.42
C GLU A 83 19.04 10.98 -4.16
N LYS A 84 19.93 11.95 -4.38
CA LYS A 84 20.57 12.75 -3.33
C LYS A 84 19.65 13.91 -2.97
N GLY A 85 18.68 13.65 -2.08
CA GLY A 85 17.81 14.66 -1.49
C GLY A 85 17.45 14.30 -0.05
N SER A 86 17.02 15.29 0.75
CA SER A 86 16.44 15.00 2.06
C SER A 86 15.18 14.16 1.88
N GLN A 87 15.13 12.96 2.47
CA GLN A 87 14.03 11.97 2.32
C GLN A 87 12.64 12.59 2.49
N LYS A 88 12.49 13.61 3.35
CA LYS A 88 11.21 14.29 3.60
C LYS A 88 10.72 15.10 2.40
N ASN A 89 11.63 15.77 1.68
CA ASN A 89 11.28 16.58 0.51
C ASN A 89 10.87 15.67 -0.65
N LEU A 90 11.61 14.57 -0.84
CA LEU A 90 11.31 13.56 -1.85
C LEU A 90 9.87 13.01 -1.70
N TYR A 91 9.49 12.61 -0.49
CA TYR A 91 8.14 12.08 -0.28
C TYR A 91 7.03 13.11 -0.54
N LYS A 92 7.28 14.39 -0.27
CA LYS A 92 6.27 15.45 -0.47
C LYS A 92 6.12 15.82 -1.95
N GLU A 93 7.19 15.71 -2.70
CA GLU A 93 7.28 16.01 -4.13
C GLU A 93 6.63 14.91 -4.97
N HIS A 94 6.95 13.65 -4.68
CA HIS A 94 6.47 12.51 -5.47
C HIS A 94 5.10 11.98 -5.08
N LEU A 95 4.54 12.41 -3.93
CA LEU A 95 3.22 11.96 -3.48
C LEU A 95 2.12 12.53 -4.38
N ILE A 96 1.39 11.64 -5.05
CA ILE A 96 0.31 11.99 -5.98
C ILE A 96 -1.07 11.52 -5.52
N GLY A 97 -1.13 10.74 -4.45
CA GLY A 97 -2.40 10.21 -4.00
C GLY A 97 -2.28 9.04 -3.03
N ALA A 98 -3.27 8.17 -3.10
CA ALA A 98 -3.37 6.96 -2.29
C ALA A 98 -4.02 5.80 -3.04
N ILE A 99 -3.71 4.58 -2.61
CA ILE A 99 -4.38 3.35 -3.03
C ILE A 99 -5.06 2.68 -1.83
N TYR A 100 -6.28 2.22 -2.03
CA TYR A 100 -7.09 1.51 -1.03
C TYR A 100 -7.55 0.15 -1.58
N ILE A 101 -7.21 -0.93 -0.88
CA ILE A 101 -7.58 -2.30 -1.26
C ILE A 101 -8.35 -2.95 -0.10
N PRO A 102 -9.70 -2.83 -0.07
CA PRO A 102 -10.50 -3.23 1.09
C PRO A 102 -10.45 -4.71 1.45
N LYS A 103 -10.28 -5.58 0.46
CA LYS A 103 -10.20 -7.03 0.65
C LYS A 103 -9.06 -7.43 1.60
N ILE A 104 -7.92 -6.75 1.46
CA ILE A 104 -6.68 -7.03 2.18
C ILE A 104 -6.31 -5.93 3.18
N LYS A 105 -7.22 -4.97 3.41
CA LYS A 105 -7.06 -3.88 4.40
C LYS A 105 -5.80 -3.02 4.17
N VAL A 106 -5.46 -2.79 2.91
CA VAL A 106 -4.31 -1.98 2.51
C VAL A 106 -4.76 -0.56 2.22
N SER A 107 -4.07 0.40 2.83
CA SER A 107 -4.25 1.85 2.63
C SER A 107 -2.85 2.47 2.59
N LEU A 108 -2.38 2.85 1.40
CA LEU A 108 -1.00 3.27 1.17
C LEU A 108 -0.95 4.61 0.43
N PRO A 109 0.09 5.42 0.68
CA PRO A 109 0.40 6.54 -0.20
C PRO A 109 0.81 6.01 -1.56
N LEU A 110 0.47 6.76 -2.61
CA LEU A 110 0.83 6.49 -3.99
C LEU A 110 1.79 7.56 -4.48
N PHE A 111 2.98 7.14 -4.89
CA PHE A 111 4.01 8.01 -5.45
C PHE A 111 4.07 7.85 -6.97
N ASN A 112 4.38 8.93 -7.68
CA ASN A 112 4.45 8.95 -9.14
C ASN A 112 5.66 8.23 -9.74
N GLU A 113 6.58 7.75 -8.91
CA GLU A 113 7.83 7.16 -9.35
C GLU A 113 8.24 5.99 -8.46
N THR A 114 8.89 4.98 -9.06
CA THR A 114 9.48 3.84 -8.36
C THR A 114 10.98 4.06 -8.12
N ASN A 115 11.36 4.22 -6.84
CA ASN A 115 12.74 4.14 -6.35
C ASN A 115 12.78 3.49 -4.96
N ASP A 116 13.96 3.12 -4.47
CA ASP A 116 14.12 2.36 -3.22
C ASP A 116 13.50 3.13 -2.03
N GLN A 117 13.68 4.45 -1.99
CA GLN A 117 13.17 5.28 -0.90
C GLN A 117 11.64 5.37 -0.90
N LEU A 118 11.00 5.43 -2.08
CA LEU A 118 9.55 5.51 -2.22
C LEU A 118 8.86 4.14 -2.03
N LEU A 119 9.46 3.08 -2.56
CA LEU A 119 9.01 1.69 -2.40
C LEU A 119 8.99 1.24 -0.94
N GLU A 120 9.93 1.73 -0.12
CA GLU A 120 9.90 1.51 1.33
C GLU A 120 8.70 2.19 2.01
N LYS A 121 8.14 3.25 1.44
CA LYS A 121 7.07 4.03 2.08
C LYS A 121 5.68 3.64 1.63
N GLY A 122 5.48 3.23 0.38
CA GLY A 122 4.15 2.97 -0.13
C GLY A 122 4.13 2.33 -1.51
N ALA A 123 3.03 2.57 -2.22
CA ALA A 123 2.88 2.14 -3.59
C ALA A 123 3.50 3.17 -4.53
N THR A 124 4.12 2.72 -5.61
CA THR A 124 4.79 3.59 -6.58
C THR A 124 4.33 3.28 -7.99
N VAL A 125 4.21 4.31 -8.83
CA VAL A 125 3.97 4.14 -10.26
C VAL A 125 5.29 3.76 -10.92
N LEU A 126 5.25 2.74 -11.78
CA LEU A 126 6.40 2.31 -12.56
C LEU A 126 6.63 3.25 -13.74
N GLN A 127 7.84 3.77 -13.85
CA GLN A 127 8.29 4.59 -14.97
C GLN A 127 8.11 3.84 -16.30
N GLY A 128 7.61 4.53 -17.32
CA GLY A 128 7.26 3.93 -18.62
C GLY A 128 5.86 3.31 -18.69
N SER A 129 5.11 3.28 -17.58
CA SER A 129 3.66 3.00 -17.57
C SER A 129 2.85 4.30 -17.45
N SER A 130 1.55 4.24 -17.76
CA SER A 130 0.69 5.43 -17.65
C SER A 130 0.58 5.92 -16.20
N PHE A 131 0.50 7.22 -16.00
CA PHE A 131 0.06 7.81 -14.73
C PHE A 131 -1.40 7.39 -14.43
N PRO A 132 -1.73 7.07 -13.16
CA PRO A 132 -3.01 6.49 -12.76
C PRO A 132 -4.14 7.53 -12.60
N ILE A 133 -4.30 8.39 -13.60
CA ILE A 133 -5.36 9.42 -13.65
C ILE A 133 -6.64 8.92 -14.36
N GLY A 134 -6.58 7.74 -14.96
CA GLY A 134 -7.69 7.12 -15.69
C GLY A 134 -7.95 7.77 -17.05
N GLY A 135 -8.62 7.03 -17.93
CA GLY A 135 -8.86 7.42 -19.31
C GLY A 135 -8.65 6.26 -20.29
N ASN A 136 -9.08 6.47 -21.53
CA ASN A 136 -8.94 5.46 -22.57
C ASN A 136 -7.48 5.29 -22.99
N GLU A 137 -7.12 4.06 -23.37
CA GLU A 137 -5.75 3.71 -23.79
C GLU A 137 -4.71 3.98 -22.69
N MET A 138 -5.06 3.67 -21.45
CA MET A 138 -4.16 3.80 -20.30
C MET A 138 -3.91 2.47 -19.64
N HIS A 139 -2.66 2.24 -19.24
CA HIS A 139 -2.29 1.11 -18.40
C HIS A 139 -1.24 1.55 -17.38
N SER A 140 -1.68 1.84 -16.16
CA SER A 140 -0.77 2.17 -15.07
C SER A 140 -0.28 0.90 -14.37
N VAL A 141 1.01 0.86 -14.05
CA VAL A 141 1.61 -0.23 -13.29
C VAL A 141 2.02 0.32 -11.93
N ILE A 142 1.38 -0.19 -10.88
CA ILE A 142 1.63 0.22 -9.50
C ILE A 142 2.34 -0.91 -8.77
N THR A 143 3.51 -0.64 -8.22
CA THR A 143 4.34 -1.62 -7.51
C THR A 143 4.48 -1.28 -6.03
N ALA A 144 4.62 -2.32 -5.20
CA ALA A 144 5.04 -2.19 -3.81
C ALA A 144 5.70 -3.50 -3.34
N HIS A 145 6.53 -3.42 -2.30
CA HIS A 145 7.15 -4.62 -1.74
C HIS A 145 6.13 -5.61 -1.14
N SER A 146 6.56 -6.85 -1.05
CA SER A 146 5.93 -7.94 -0.29
C SER A 146 6.89 -8.40 0.80
N GLY A 147 6.38 -8.72 1.99
CA GLY A 147 7.15 -9.27 3.11
C GLY A 147 8.04 -8.28 3.87
N MET A 148 7.70 -7.00 3.90
CA MET A 148 8.43 -6.03 4.71
C MET A 148 8.10 -6.17 6.20
N GLY A 149 9.12 -6.26 7.06
CA GLY A 149 8.94 -6.47 8.50
C GLY A 149 8.22 -5.32 9.23
N LYS A 150 8.31 -4.09 8.72
CA LYS A 150 7.70 -2.89 9.33
C LYS A 150 6.35 -2.49 8.72
N LYS A 151 6.03 -2.96 7.51
CA LYS A 151 4.82 -2.59 6.76
C LYS A 151 4.36 -3.74 5.88
N LYS A 152 3.05 -4.00 5.87
CA LYS A 152 2.47 -5.05 5.02
C LYS A 152 2.54 -4.74 3.53
N LEU A 153 2.39 -3.48 3.10
CA LEU A 153 2.39 -3.10 1.68
C LEU A 153 1.53 -4.06 0.82
N PHE A 154 2.09 -4.70 -0.22
CA PHE A 154 1.40 -5.67 -1.08
C PHE A 154 1.65 -7.13 -0.68
N THR A 155 2.06 -7.39 0.57
CA THR A 155 2.28 -8.76 1.08
C THR A 155 1.09 -9.69 0.85
N ASP A 156 -0.12 -9.18 1.07
CA ASP A 156 -1.37 -9.94 0.96
C ASP A 156 -1.99 -9.87 -0.46
N LEU A 157 -1.29 -9.33 -1.47
CA LEU A 157 -1.85 -9.11 -2.82
C LEU A 157 -2.32 -10.40 -3.50
N ASN A 158 -1.70 -11.53 -3.17
CA ASN A 158 -2.09 -12.86 -3.65
C ASN A 158 -3.52 -13.26 -3.25
N ARG A 159 -4.10 -12.62 -2.22
CA ARG A 159 -5.48 -12.88 -1.75
C ARG A 159 -6.55 -12.19 -2.58
N LEU A 160 -6.16 -11.29 -3.50
CA LEU A 160 -7.08 -10.75 -4.48
C LEU A 160 -7.50 -11.82 -5.48
N SER A 161 -8.77 -11.74 -5.86
CA SER A 161 -9.44 -12.60 -6.84
C SER A 161 -10.16 -11.73 -7.87
N LYS A 162 -10.57 -12.34 -8.97
CA LYS A 162 -11.42 -11.68 -9.97
C LYS A 162 -12.66 -11.08 -9.29
N GLU A 163 -13.10 -9.93 -9.78
CA GLU A 163 -14.20 -9.12 -9.22
C GLU A 163 -13.91 -8.39 -7.89
N ASP A 164 -12.79 -8.63 -7.21
CA ASP A 164 -12.39 -7.76 -6.10
C ASP A 164 -12.12 -6.34 -6.63
N VAL A 165 -12.41 -5.33 -5.81
CA VAL A 165 -12.28 -3.90 -6.19
C VAL A 165 -11.21 -3.23 -5.35
N PHE A 166 -10.46 -2.32 -5.96
CA PHE A 166 -9.62 -1.34 -5.27
C PHE A 166 -9.87 0.06 -5.80
N TYR A 167 -9.38 1.05 -5.05
CA TYR A 167 -9.58 2.46 -5.36
C TYR A 167 -8.26 3.20 -5.39
N LEU A 168 -8.18 4.16 -6.31
CA LEU A 168 -7.14 5.18 -6.35
C LEU A 168 -7.79 6.51 -6.00
N ASP A 169 -7.11 7.31 -5.19
CA ASP A 169 -7.46 8.70 -4.86
C ASP A 169 -6.27 9.53 -5.31
N VAL A 170 -6.35 10.10 -6.52
CA VAL A 170 -5.23 10.71 -7.24
C VAL A 170 -5.66 12.08 -7.71
N MET A 171 -4.88 13.11 -7.39
CA MET A 171 -5.17 14.50 -7.78
C MET A 171 -6.62 14.93 -7.45
N GLY A 172 -7.15 14.51 -6.30
CA GLY A 172 -8.50 14.86 -5.85
C GLY A 172 -9.63 13.99 -6.42
N GLU A 173 -9.33 13.11 -7.38
CA GLU A 173 -10.30 12.24 -8.02
C GLU A 173 -10.23 10.80 -7.48
N LYS A 174 -11.41 10.20 -7.24
CA LYS A 174 -11.52 8.81 -6.80
C LYS A 174 -11.91 7.90 -7.96
N LEU A 175 -11.04 6.95 -8.26
CA LEU A 175 -11.18 6.01 -9.37
C LEU A 175 -11.33 4.58 -8.81
N ALA A 176 -12.30 3.81 -9.30
CA ALA A 176 -12.49 2.41 -8.93
C ALA A 176 -11.99 1.47 -10.03
N TYR A 177 -11.31 0.40 -9.63
CA TYR A 177 -10.83 -0.64 -10.53
C TYR A 177 -11.24 -2.02 -10.02
N LYS A 178 -11.77 -2.84 -10.91
CA LYS A 178 -12.22 -4.21 -10.62
C LYS A 178 -11.26 -5.21 -11.24
N VAL A 179 -10.77 -6.15 -10.44
CA VAL A 179 -9.80 -7.17 -10.86
C VAL A 179 -10.39 -8.05 -11.95
N VAL A 180 -9.69 -8.18 -13.07
CA VAL A 180 -10.08 -8.99 -14.22
C VAL A 180 -9.13 -10.17 -14.46
N GLU A 181 -7.87 -10.05 -14.07
CA GLU A 181 -6.83 -11.06 -14.28
C GLU A 181 -5.84 -11.07 -13.09
N LYS A 182 -5.40 -12.27 -12.71
CA LYS A 182 -4.28 -12.48 -11.79
C LYS A 182 -3.32 -13.49 -12.39
N THR A 183 -2.06 -13.14 -12.53
CA THR A 183 -1.04 -14.02 -13.14
C THR A 183 0.30 -13.93 -12.43
N VAL A 184 1.12 -14.96 -12.57
CA VAL A 184 2.50 -15.02 -12.07
C VAL A 184 3.42 -15.13 -13.28
N VAL A 185 4.39 -14.21 -13.38
CA VAL A 185 5.31 -14.11 -14.52
C VAL A 185 6.75 -14.01 -14.06
N LEU A 186 7.69 -14.31 -14.96
CA LEU A 186 9.10 -13.97 -14.75
C LEU A 186 9.29 -12.44 -14.76
N PRO A 187 10.29 -11.89 -14.04
CA PRO A 187 10.53 -10.45 -14.02
C PRO A 187 10.83 -9.83 -15.39
N THR A 188 11.29 -10.65 -16.35
CA THR A 188 11.55 -10.24 -17.74
C THR A 188 10.33 -10.33 -18.64
N ASN A 189 9.28 -11.06 -18.23
CA ASN A 189 8.05 -11.15 -19.00
C ASN A 189 7.16 -9.98 -18.62
N VAL A 190 7.32 -8.92 -19.41
CA VAL A 190 6.59 -7.69 -19.18
C VAL A 190 5.32 -7.62 -20.00
N GLU A 191 5.17 -8.37 -21.10
CA GLU A 191 4.11 -8.27 -22.14
C GLU A 191 2.69 -7.97 -21.61
N LYS A 192 2.31 -8.58 -20.48
CA LYS A 192 1.00 -8.39 -19.82
C LYS A 192 0.73 -6.96 -19.34
N LEU A 193 1.76 -6.14 -19.22
CA LEU A 193 1.69 -4.74 -18.78
C LEU A 193 1.45 -3.77 -19.96
N SER A 194 1.20 -4.27 -21.17
CA SER A 194 1.02 -3.41 -22.34
C SER A 194 -0.23 -2.55 -22.29
N ILE A 195 -0.12 -1.33 -22.81
CA ILE A 195 -1.28 -0.47 -23.04
C ILE A 195 -2.18 -1.16 -24.07
N LYS A 196 -3.48 -1.23 -23.79
CA LYS A 196 -4.47 -1.85 -24.66
C LYS A 196 -5.44 -0.80 -25.18
N LYS A 197 -5.71 -0.85 -26.49
CA LYS A 197 -6.66 0.05 -27.15
C LYS A 197 -8.02 0.01 -26.47
N ASN A 198 -8.60 1.18 -26.24
CA ASN A 198 -9.91 1.38 -25.59
C ASN A 198 -10.03 0.75 -24.18
N GLN A 199 -8.93 0.59 -23.45
CA GLN A 199 -8.95 0.11 -22.06
C GLN A 199 -8.33 1.12 -21.10
N ASP A 200 -8.89 1.18 -19.90
CA ASP A 200 -8.35 1.88 -18.73
C ASP A 200 -8.00 0.81 -17.70
N LEU A 201 -6.70 0.50 -17.59
CA LEU A 201 -6.17 -0.60 -16.81
C LEU A 201 -5.22 -0.12 -15.72
N VAL A 202 -5.24 -0.82 -14.60
CA VAL A 202 -4.22 -0.72 -13.56
C VAL A 202 -3.77 -2.12 -13.19
N THR A 203 -2.46 -2.37 -13.24
CA THR A 203 -1.88 -3.61 -12.74
C THR A 203 -1.11 -3.34 -11.45
N LEU A 204 -1.50 -4.05 -10.39
CA LEU A 204 -0.76 -4.09 -9.13
C LEU A 204 0.32 -5.17 -9.21
N VAL A 205 1.56 -4.82 -8.88
CA VAL A 205 2.73 -5.71 -9.01
C VAL A 205 3.43 -5.87 -7.67
N THR A 206 3.78 -7.11 -7.34
CA THR A 206 4.69 -7.40 -6.23
C THR A 206 5.53 -8.64 -6.50
N CYS A 207 6.55 -8.88 -5.68
CA CYS A 207 7.39 -10.07 -5.77
C CYS A 207 6.67 -11.31 -5.19
N THR A 208 6.92 -12.47 -5.79
CA THR A 208 6.37 -13.77 -5.37
C THR A 208 7.33 -14.91 -5.78
N PRO A 209 7.28 -16.11 -5.18
CA PRO A 209 6.65 -16.47 -3.91
C PRO A 209 7.19 -15.65 -2.73
N TYR A 210 6.41 -15.56 -1.65
CA TYR A 210 6.83 -14.90 -0.42
C TYR A 210 8.20 -15.42 0.03
N SER A 211 9.09 -14.52 0.46
CA SER A 211 10.49 -14.77 0.87
C SER A 211 11.47 -15.23 -0.22
N VAL A 212 11.01 -15.63 -1.41
CA VAL A 212 11.85 -16.11 -2.52
C VAL A 212 12.00 -15.07 -3.63
N ASN A 213 10.92 -14.35 -3.97
CA ASN A 213 10.92 -13.18 -4.87
C ASN A 213 11.46 -13.42 -6.30
N THR A 214 11.42 -14.66 -6.80
CA THR A 214 11.91 -15.04 -8.14
C THR A 214 10.98 -14.65 -9.28
N HIS A 215 9.71 -14.44 -8.99
CA HIS A 215 8.66 -14.10 -9.93
C HIS A 215 7.95 -12.79 -9.54
N ARG A 216 7.05 -12.34 -10.40
CA ARG A 216 6.15 -11.20 -10.17
C ARG A 216 4.71 -11.68 -10.17
N LEU A 217 3.98 -11.28 -9.15
CA LEU A 217 2.53 -11.40 -9.10
C LEU A 217 1.94 -10.14 -9.73
N LEU A 218 1.15 -10.32 -10.79
CA LEU A 218 0.41 -9.26 -11.47
C LEU A 218 -1.08 -9.42 -11.15
N VAL A 219 -1.70 -8.37 -10.64
CA VAL A 219 -3.16 -8.28 -10.48
C VAL A 219 -3.67 -7.12 -11.32
N THR A 220 -4.20 -7.44 -12.49
CA THR A 220 -4.71 -6.47 -13.46
C THR A 220 -6.19 -6.23 -13.24
N ALA A 221 -6.56 -4.96 -13.18
CA ALA A 221 -7.91 -4.51 -12.99
C ALA A 221 -8.32 -3.50 -14.06
N LYS A 222 -9.60 -3.49 -14.40
CA LYS A 222 -10.20 -2.56 -15.35
C LYS A 222 -11.01 -1.52 -14.61
N ARG A 223 -11.01 -0.29 -15.12
CA ARG A 223 -11.84 0.80 -14.63
C ARG A 223 -13.31 0.38 -14.51
N THR A 224 -13.92 0.72 -13.38
CA THR A 224 -15.34 0.50 -13.10
C THR A 224 -15.96 1.74 -12.46
N GLN A 225 -17.29 1.81 -12.42
CA GLN A 225 -18.00 2.88 -11.74
C GLN A 225 -17.86 2.76 -10.21
N MET A 226 -17.87 3.91 -9.54
CA MET A 226 -17.94 3.99 -8.08
C MET A 226 -19.36 3.66 -7.61
N ASP A 227 -19.54 2.52 -6.94
CA ASP A 227 -20.82 2.20 -6.30
C ASP A 227 -21.05 3.00 -5.00
N GLY A 228 -22.29 3.01 -4.51
CA GLY A 228 -22.68 3.76 -3.30
C GLY A 228 -21.93 3.34 -2.01
N SER A 229 -21.35 2.14 -1.98
CA SER A 229 -20.61 1.61 -0.82
C SER A 229 -19.10 1.87 -0.88
N ALA A 230 -18.58 2.40 -1.99
CA ALA A 230 -17.15 2.62 -2.21
C ALA A 230 -16.51 3.51 -1.14
N ASN A 231 -17.14 4.64 -0.82
CA ASN A 231 -16.65 5.57 0.21
C ASN A 231 -16.60 4.92 1.60
N GLU A 232 -17.57 4.07 1.93
CA GLU A 232 -17.61 3.36 3.20
C GLU A 232 -16.50 2.29 3.28
N ARG A 233 -16.26 1.56 2.19
CA ARG A 233 -15.15 0.61 2.08
C ARG A 233 -13.80 1.30 2.20
N ILE A 234 -13.62 2.47 1.57
CA ILE A 234 -12.41 3.29 1.72
C ILE A 234 -12.24 3.70 3.19
N LYS A 235 -13.28 4.26 3.83
CA LYS A 235 -13.23 4.70 5.24
C LYS A 235 -12.87 3.55 6.19
N LYS A 236 -13.53 2.39 6.03
CA LYS A 236 -13.23 1.17 6.80
C LYS A 236 -11.78 0.72 6.59
N THR A 237 -11.27 0.81 5.36
CA THR A 237 -9.89 0.44 5.01
C THR A 237 -8.87 1.38 5.64
N LYS A 238 -9.11 2.70 5.61
CA LYS A 238 -8.27 3.72 6.26
C LYS A 238 -8.15 3.48 7.76
N ASN A 239 -9.27 3.22 8.43
CA ASN A 239 -9.33 3.14 9.89
C ASN A 239 -8.99 1.75 10.45
N TYR A 240 -8.83 0.73 9.60
CA TYR A 240 -8.66 -0.65 10.05
C TYR A 240 -7.43 -0.83 10.96
N GLN A 241 -6.27 -0.29 10.58
CA GLN A 241 -5.04 -0.46 11.36
C GLN A 241 -5.10 0.28 12.70
N PHE A 242 -5.76 1.44 12.73
CA PHE A 242 -6.01 2.17 13.97
C PHE A 242 -6.85 1.37 14.95
N TRP A 243 -8.01 0.85 14.49
CA TRP A 243 -8.88 0.04 15.34
C TRP A 243 -8.23 -1.27 15.78
N LEU A 244 -7.45 -1.90 14.90
CA LEU A 244 -6.68 -3.08 15.26
C LEU A 244 -5.68 -2.77 16.39
N ALA A 245 -4.97 -1.64 16.32
CA ALA A 245 -4.05 -1.21 17.37
C ALA A 245 -4.77 -0.91 18.70
N VAL A 246 -5.95 -0.26 18.64
CA VAL A 246 -6.79 -0.01 19.83
C VAL A 246 -7.22 -1.33 20.47
N LEU A 247 -7.69 -2.30 19.68
CA LEU A 247 -8.10 -3.63 20.19
C LEU A 247 -6.94 -4.40 20.80
N LEU A 248 -5.77 -4.41 20.14
CA LEU A 248 -4.57 -5.07 20.68
C LEU A 248 -4.10 -4.40 21.99
N SER A 249 -4.13 -3.07 22.05
CA SER A 249 -3.74 -2.33 23.26
C SER A 249 -4.71 -2.58 24.41
N ALA A 250 -6.03 -2.56 24.15
CA ALA A 250 -7.04 -2.88 25.14
C ALA A 250 -6.91 -4.32 25.66
N GLY A 251 -6.67 -5.29 24.76
CA GLY A 251 -6.43 -6.68 25.12
C GLY A 251 -5.17 -6.87 25.98
N ALA A 252 -4.07 -6.18 25.63
CA ALA A 252 -2.84 -6.20 26.42
C ALA A 252 -3.05 -5.60 27.83
N LEU A 253 -3.78 -4.49 27.94
CA LEU A 253 -4.11 -3.88 29.23
C LEU A 253 -4.97 -4.81 30.09
N LEU A 254 -6.01 -5.43 29.52
CA LEU A 254 -6.85 -6.40 30.21
C LEU A 254 -6.02 -7.59 30.74
N PHE A 255 -5.11 -8.12 29.90
CA PHE A 255 -4.22 -9.20 30.30
C PHE A 255 -3.31 -8.80 31.48
N LEU A 256 -2.73 -7.60 31.45
CA LEU A 256 -1.89 -7.09 32.54
C LEU A 256 -2.69 -6.90 33.85
N LEU A 257 -3.94 -6.45 33.78
CA LEU A 257 -4.81 -6.32 34.95
C LEU A 257 -5.15 -7.70 35.55
N LEU A 258 -5.53 -8.68 34.73
CA LEU A 258 -5.81 -10.03 35.19
C LEU A 258 -4.55 -10.72 35.76
N PHE A 259 -3.41 -10.52 35.11
CA PHE A 259 -2.13 -11.06 35.57
C PHE A 259 -1.69 -10.44 36.91
N SER A 260 -1.79 -9.12 37.05
CA SER A 260 -1.48 -8.43 38.31
C SER A 260 -2.43 -8.85 39.44
N TYR A 261 -3.73 -8.99 39.16
CA TYR A 261 -4.71 -9.54 40.11
C TYR A 261 -4.38 -10.98 40.53
N PHE A 262 -4.00 -11.84 39.58
CA PHE A 262 -3.58 -13.22 39.86
C PHE A 262 -2.35 -13.28 40.78
N ILE A 263 -1.32 -12.48 40.49
CA ILE A 263 -0.12 -12.37 41.32
C ILE A 263 -0.47 -11.85 42.72
N PHE A 264 -1.28 -10.80 42.82
CA PHE A 264 -1.74 -10.26 44.09
C PHE A 264 -2.46 -11.34 44.93
N ARG A 265 -3.37 -12.11 44.32
CA ARG A 265 -4.09 -13.20 45.00
C ARG A 265 -3.15 -14.30 45.48
N LYS A 266 -2.12 -14.64 44.71
CA LYS A 266 -1.11 -15.64 45.08
C LYS A 266 -0.23 -15.16 46.24
N ILE A 267 0.22 -13.91 46.22
CA ILE A 267 0.98 -13.30 47.33
C ILE A 267 0.15 -13.27 48.61
N LYS A 268 -1.14 -12.90 48.52
CA LYS A 268 -2.05 -12.89 49.68
C LYS A 268 -2.22 -14.28 50.29
N LYS A 269 -2.32 -15.34 49.48
CA LYS A 269 -2.35 -16.74 49.96
C LYS A 269 -1.06 -17.15 50.66
N LEU A 270 0.11 -16.82 50.08
CA LEU A 270 1.42 -17.13 50.67
C LEU A 270 1.67 -16.40 51.99
N LYS A 271 1.21 -15.14 52.12
CA LYS A 271 1.28 -14.41 53.40
C LYS A 271 0.37 -15.03 54.46
N LYS A 272 -0.80 -15.56 54.08
CA LYS A 272 -1.72 -16.21 55.02
C LYS A 272 -1.14 -17.50 55.60
N SER A 273 -0.51 -18.36 54.78
CA SER A 273 0.08 -19.62 55.26
C SER A 273 1.43 -19.46 55.99
N LYS A 274 1.97 -18.25 56.10
CA LYS A 274 3.20 -17.96 56.86
C LYS A 274 2.89 -17.40 58.27
N ASN A 275 1.63 -17.02 58.50
CA ASN A 275 1.11 -16.53 59.77
C ASN A 275 0.23 -17.57 60.50
N GLU A 276 0.08 -18.76 59.91
CA GLU A 276 -0.48 -19.98 60.52
C GLU A 276 0.70 -20.94 60.76
#